data_AF-A0AAD7X3V9-F1
#
_entry.id   AF-A0AAD7X3V9-F1
#
_cell.length_a   1.000
_cell.length_b   1.000
_cell.length_c   1.000
_cell.angle_alpha   90.00
_cell.angle_beta   90.00
_cell.angle_gamma   90.00
#
_symmetry.space_group_name_H-M   'P 1'
#
loop_
_entity.id
_entity.type
_entity.pdbx_description
1 polymer ?
#
loop_
_entity_poly.entity_id
_entity_poly.type
_entity_poly.pdbx_seq_one_letter_code
_entity_poly.pdbx_strand_id
1 'polypeptide(L)'
;MDVRHSHGTEVHVVRACYEDDAADLIAVGGAHSVEILLLTESSCKTIANFHIGTRVTALAWSSRVSSPSSTDEWSIELAAAGADFGLYLLSKSASEEEEIFPFGGGRSGHHGKVNDMTFCGGRSEDSSRYLATVSDDKMLMVWDLHPTIDIASPHSPVTSPRHAPAHRHTVVKFHIPSRA
;
A
#
# COMPACT_ATOMS: atom_id res chain seq x y z
N MET A 1 23.02 9.89 18.97
CA MET A 1 22.86 11.17 18.24
C MET A 1 21.47 11.17 17.67
N ASP A 2 20.78 12.31 17.67
CA ASP A 2 19.43 12.37 17.07
C ASP A 2 19.56 12.47 15.55
N VAL A 3 19.01 11.49 14.84
CA VAL A 3 18.93 11.52 13.37
C VAL A 3 17.80 12.45 12.95
N ARG A 4 18.08 13.37 12.02
CA ARG A 4 17.09 14.34 11.50
C ARG A 4 16.94 14.15 10.00
N HIS A 5 15.69 14.12 9.55
CA HIS A 5 15.32 14.04 8.14
C HIS A 5 14.34 15.16 7.79
N SER A 6 14.51 15.78 6.63
CA SER A 6 13.57 16.80 6.12
C SER A 6 12.82 16.24 4.93
N HIS A 7 11.53 15.97 5.12
CA HIS A 7 10.63 15.49 4.05
C HIS A 7 10.26 16.60 3.04
N GLY A 8 10.58 17.87 3.32
CA GLY A 8 10.28 19.00 2.43
C GLY A 8 8.80 19.43 2.38
N THR A 9 7.88 18.65 2.94
CA THR A 9 6.45 19.00 3.08
C THR A 9 5.92 18.64 4.47
N GLU A 10 4.67 19.01 4.76
CA GLU A 10 3.98 18.57 5.97
C GLU A 10 3.86 17.04 5.98
N VAL A 11 4.31 16.43 7.08
CA VAL A 11 4.21 14.98 7.31
C VAL A 11 2.85 14.69 7.93
N HIS A 12 2.09 13.82 7.29
CA HIS A 12 0.73 13.45 7.73
C HIS A 12 0.67 12.04 8.33
N VAL A 13 1.53 11.12 7.87
CA VAL A 13 1.57 9.74 8.35
C VAL A 13 3.02 9.27 8.45
N VAL A 14 3.36 8.54 9.50
CA VAL A 14 4.63 7.84 9.64
C VAL A 14 4.36 6.41 10.07
N ARG A 15 5.00 5.42 9.44
CA ARG A 15 4.85 4.02 9.81
C ARG A 15 6.17 3.27 9.77
N ALA A 16 6.62 2.80 10.92
CA ALA A 16 7.75 1.87 11.02
C ALA A 16 7.38 0.52 10.39
N CYS A 17 8.36 -0.11 9.74
CA CYS A 17 8.23 -1.48 9.31
C CYS A 17 8.46 -2.43 10.49
N TYR A 18 7.68 -3.51 10.55
CA TYR A 18 7.75 -4.49 11.63
C TYR A 18 8.17 -5.89 11.15
N GLU A 19 8.52 -6.02 9.87
CA GLU A 19 9.06 -7.27 9.34
C GLU A 19 10.52 -7.41 9.75
N ASP A 20 10.90 -8.62 10.18
CA ASP A 20 12.22 -8.88 10.76
C ASP A 20 13.35 -8.51 9.78
N ASP A 21 13.15 -8.74 8.47
CA ASP A 21 14.12 -8.44 7.41
C ASP A 21 14.15 -6.96 6.99
N ALA A 22 13.30 -6.12 7.58
CA ALA A 22 13.14 -4.71 7.20
C ALA A 22 12.88 -3.76 8.39
N ALA A 23 13.22 -4.18 9.62
CA ALA A 23 12.95 -3.45 10.84
C ALA A 23 13.65 -2.06 10.93
N ASP A 24 14.61 -1.79 10.04
CA ASP A 24 15.33 -0.53 9.89
C ASP A 24 14.67 0.44 8.89
N LEU A 25 13.49 0.11 8.37
CA LEU A 25 12.76 0.94 7.42
C LEU A 25 11.61 1.72 8.08
N ILE A 26 11.43 2.97 7.63
CA ILE A 26 10.27 3.81 7.95
C ILE A 26 9.66 4.36 6.67
N ALA A 27 8.33 4.33 6.58
CA ALA A 27 7.57 5.02 5.55
C ALA A 27 7.03 6.36 6.09
N VAL A 28 7.19 7.42 5.31
CA VAL A 28 6.74 8.77 5.63
C VAL A 28 5.81 9.25 4.51
N GLY A 29 4.55 9.50 4.86
CA GLY A 29 3.55 10.05 3.95
C GLY A 29 3.37 11.55 4.16
N GLY A 30 3.60 12.34 3.12
CA GLY A 30 3.42 13.78 3.15
C GLY A 30 2.26 14.29 2.29
N ALA A 31 2.40 15.52 1.79
CA ALA A 31 1.35 16.22 1.06
C ALA A 31 1.08 15.68 -0.35
N HIS A 32 2.06 15.02 -0.98
CA HIS A 32 1.95 14.50 -2.35
C HIS A 32 2.85 13.28 -2.62
N SER A 33 3.56 12.77 -1.61
CA SER A 33 4.54 11.70 -1.77
C SER A 33 4.62 10.79 -0.56
N VAL A 34 5.15 9.59 -0.80
CA VAL A 34 5.56 8.64 0.23
C VAL A 34 7.06 8.39 0.09
N GLU A 35 7.83 8.72 1.13
CA GLU A 35 9.26 8.42 1.22
C GLU A 35 9.52 7.18 2.05
N ILE A 36 10.45 6.34 1.60
CA ILE A 36 10.96 5.20 2.37
C ILE A 36 12.37 5.53 2.83
N LEU A 37 12.55 5.51 4.15
CA LEU A 37 13.78 5.86 4.82
C LEU A 37 14.43 4.59 5.37
N LEU A 38 15.70 4.38 5.01
CA LEU A 38 16.59 3.43 5.65
C LEU A 38 17.30 4.12 6.81
N LEU A 39 17.15 3.55 8.00
CA LEU A 39 17.75 4.06 9.22
C LEU A 39 18.96 3.22 9.65
N THR A 40 19.97 3.90 10.14
CA THR A 40 21.03 3.28 10.95
C THR A 40 21.08 3.97 12.32
N GLU A 41 21.96 3.52 13.20
CA GLU A 41 22.17 4.18 14.51
C GLU A 41 22.55 5.68 14.38
N SER A 42 23.04 6.12 13.22
CA SER A 42 23.59 7.46 13.04
C SER A 42 23.17 8.16 11.74
N SER A 43 22.42 7.51 10.85
CA SER A 43 22.04 8.07 9.56
C SER A 43 20.62 7.70 9.16
N CYS A 44 20.05 8.53 8.28
CA CYS A 44 18.79 8.29 7.60
C CYS A 44 19.00 8.57 6.11
N LYS A 45 18.62 7.63 5.26
CA LYS A 45 18.73 7.76 3.80
C LYS A 45 17.40 7.43 3.15
N THR A 46 16.91 8.30 2.28
CA THR A 46 15.78 7.97 1.41
C THR A 46 16.21 6.93 0.37
N ILE A 47 15.53 5.79 0.34
CA ILE A 47 15.80 4.68 -0.59
C ILE A 47 14.70 4.52 -1.66
N ALA A 48 13.52 5.11 -1.43
CA ALA A 48 12.45 5.22 -2.43
C ALA A 48 11.64 6.50 -2.19
N ASN A 49 11.10 7.10 -3.26
CA ASN A 49 10.20 8.25 -3.19
C ASN A 49 9.07 8.13 -4.22
N PHE A 50 7.86 7.88 -3.76
CA PHE A 50 6.68 7.68 -4.59
C PHE A 50 5.84 8.96 -4.67
N HIS A 51 5.76 9.58 -5.84
CA HIS A 51 4.97 10.79 -6.06
C HIS A 51 3.52 10.47 -6.44
N ILE A 52 2.68 10.17 -5.44
CA ILE A 52 1.27 9.81 -5.65
C ILE A 52 0.37 11.02 -5.98
N GLY A 53 0.84 12.26 -5.81
CA GLY A 53 0.14 13.49 -6.22
C GLY A 53 -1.02 13.92 -5.31
N THR A 54 -1.21 13.24 -4.19
CA THR A 54 -2.29 13.47 -3.22
C THR A 54 -1.74 13.34 -1.79
N ARG A 55 -2.44 13.95 -0.84
CA ARG A 55 -2.06 13.88 0.57
C ARG A 55 -2.25 12.47 1.10
N VAL A 56 -1.21 11.92 1.72
CA VAL A 56 -1.26 10.57 2.29
C VAL A 56 -2.10 10.57 3.57
N THR A 57 -3.02 9.62 3.70
CA THR A 57 -3.90 9.49 4.88
C THR A 57 -3.69 8.21 5.67
N ALA A 58 -3.19 7.16 5.04
CA ALA A 58 -2.83 5.90 5.69
C ALA A 58 -1.76 5.15 4.88
N LEU A 59 -0.99 4.31 5.56
CA LEU A 59 0.09 3.48 5.00
C LEU A 59 0.03 2.08 5.60
N ALA A 60 0.35 1.03 4.84
CA ALA A 60 0.52 -0.33 5.38
C ALA A 60 1.65 -1.09 4.68
N TRP A 61 2.58 -1.62 5.46
CA TRP A 61 3.66 -2.49 4.99
C TRP A 61 3.13 -3.85 4.58
N SER A 62 3.59 -4.33 3.41
CA SER A 62 3.43 -5.72 3.01
C SER A 62 4.51 -6.58 3.67
N SER A 63 4.22 -7.87 3.85
CA SER A 63 5.18 -8.88 4.27
C SER A 63 6.25 -9.22 3.23
N ARG A 64 6.12 -8.71 1.99
CA ARG A 64 7.14 -8.85 0.92
C ARG A 64 8.30 -7.86 1.04
N VAL A 65 8.28 -7.00 2.05
CA VAL A 65 9.33 -6.02 2.26
C VAL A 65 10.60 -6.67 2.79
N SER A 66 11.74 -6.25 2.27
CA SER A 66 13.08 -6.58 2.76
C SER A 66 13.98 -5.36 2.65
N SER A 67 14.91 -5.21 3.59
CA SER A 67 15.83 -4.06 3.64
C SER A 67 17.12 -4.31 2.87
N PRO A 68 17.71 -3.26 2.25
CA PRO A 68 19.08 -3.31 1.73
C PRO A 68 20.13 -3.69 2.77
N SER A 69 19.84 -3.54 4.08
CA SER A 69 20.75 -3.98 5.16
C SER A 69 20.73 -5.51 5.36
N SER A 70 19.66 -6.18 4.92
CA SER A 70 19.43 -7.61 5.13
C SER A 70 19.79 -8.45 3.91
N THR A 71 19.56 -7.94 2.69
CA THR A 71 19.82 -8.65 1.43
C THR A 71 20.13 -7.67 0.28
N ASP A 72 20.97 -8.10 -0.67
CA ASP A 72 21.26 -7.34 -1.89
C ASP A 72 20.06 -7.29 -2.84
N GLU A 73 19.24 -8.35 -2.85
CA GLU A 73 18.02 -8.48 -3.66
C GLU A 73 16.80 -7.98 -2.87
N TRP A 74 16.89 -6.77 -2.31
CA TRP A 74 15.85 -6.20 -1.48
C TRP A 74 14.63 -5.75 -2.30
N SER A 75 13.48 -5.69 -1.64
CA SER A 75 12.19 -5.31 -2.21
C SER A 75 11.37 -4.48 -1.23
N ILE A 76 10.69 -3.47 -1.75
CA ILE A 76 9.73 -2.62 -1.04
C ILE A 76 8.37 -2.89 -1.63
N GLU A 77 7.40 -3.20 -0.77
CA GLU A 77 5.98 -3.22 -1.12
C GLU A 77 5.18 -2.57 0.01
N LEU A 78 4.43 -1.52 -0.32
CA LEU A 78 3.70 -0.69 0.64
C LEU A 78 2.38 -0.24 0.03
N ALA A 79 1.28 -0.37 0.76
CA ALA A 79 0.01 0.23 0.39
C ALA A 79 -0.10 1.65 0.95
N ALA A 80 -0.69 2.56 0.17
CA ALA A 80 -0.97 3.95 0.58
C ALA A 80 -2.40 4.36 0.22
N ALA A 81 -3.00 5.22 1.05
CA ALA A 81 -4.25 5.90 0.73
C ALA A 81 -4.04 7.41 0.56
N GLY A 82 -4.74 7.98 -0.41
CA GLY A 82 -4.79 9.40 -0.67
C GLY A 82 -6.04 10.10 -0.13
N ALA A 83 -5.95 11.41 0.05
CA ALA A 83 -7.07 12.26 0.45
C ALA A 83 -8.15 12.41 -0.65
N ASP A 84 -7.86 11.97 -1.87
CA ASP A 84 -8.75 11.83 -3.02
C ASP A 84 -9.47 10.47 -3.05
N PHE A 85 -9.38 9.69 -1.97
CA PHE A 85 -9.95 8.35 -1.79
C PHE A 85 -9.28 7.27 -2.65
N GLY A 86 -8.21 7.62 -3.38
CA GLY A 86 -7.40 6.68 -4.13
C GLY A 86 -6.61 5.75 -3.21
N LEU A 87 -6.42 4.50 -3.67
CA LEU A 87 -5.51 3.54 -3.06
C LEU A 87 -4.38 3.25 -4.04
N TYR A 88 -3.17 3.05 -3.50
CA TYR A 88 -1.95 2.83 -4.29
C TYR A 88 -1.16 1.68 -3.70
N LEU A 89 -0.71 0.77 -4.55
CA LEU A 89 0.32 -0.20 -4.22
C LEU A 89 1.64 0.35 -4.75
N LEU A 90 2.61 0.52 -3.86
CA LEU A 90 3.90 1.13 -4.12
C LEU A 90 4.96 0.03 -4.08
N SER A 91 5.73 -0.10 -5.14
CA SER A 91 6.76 -1.13 -5.27
C SER A 91 8.08 -0.55 -5.74
N LYS A 92 9.19 -1.08 -5.21
CA LYS A 92 10.56 -0.82 -5.69
C LYS A 92 11.41 -2.01 -5.34
N SER A 93 12.35 -2.41 -6.20
CA SER A 93 13.33 -3.45 -5.88
C SER A 93 14.75 -2.95 -6.07
N ALA A 94 15.74 -3.76 -5.72
CA ALA A 94 17.15 -3.46 -5.97
C ALA A 94 17.47 -3.20 -7.45
N SER A 95 16.71 -3.84 -8.36
CA SER A 95 16.95 -3.79 -9.81
C SER A 95 15.91 -2.99 -10.60
N GLU A 96 14.79 -2.63 -9.98
CA GLU A 96 13.67 -1.94 -10.64
C GLU A 96 13.41 -0.55 -10.05
N GLU A 97 12.92 0.36 -10.88
CA GLU A 97 12.54 1.70 -10.47
C GLU A 97 11.25 1.70 -9.63
N GLU A 98 10.94 2.84 -9.02
CA GLU A 98 9.68 3.04 -8.31
C GLU A 98 8.47 2.85 -9.24
N GLU A 99 7.57 1.96 -8.84
CA GLU A 99 6.27 1.75 -9.46
C GLU A 99 5.15 2.20 -8.51
N ILE A 100 4.15 2.85 -9.10
CA ILE A 100 2.92 3.29 -8.42
C ILE A 100 1.74 2.69 -9.15
N PHE A 101 1.09 1.70 -8.53
CA PHE A 101 -0.07 1.05 -9.07
C PHE A 101 -1.36 1.52 -8.36
N PRO A 102 -2.20 2.34 -9.01
CA PRO A 102 -3.47 2.76 -8.42
C PRO A 102 -4.52 1.65 -8.50
N PHE A 103 -5.26 1.43 -7.41
CA PHE A 103 -6.37 0.48 -7.34
C PHE A 103 -7.53 1.03 -6.51
N GLY A 104 -8.65 0.29 -6.49
CA GLY A 104 -9.80 0.64 -5.64
C GLY A 104 -10.39 2.02 -5.91
N GLY A 105 -10.30 2.53 -7.14
CA GLY A 105 -10.89 3.80 -7.56
C GLY A 105 -12.31 3.66 -8.11
N GLY A 106 -12.90 4.80 -8.49
CA GLY A 106 -14.20 4.86 -9.17
C GLY A 106 -15.38 4.39 -8.30
N ARG A 107 -16.29 3.60 -8.88
CA ARG A 107 -17.51 3.12 -8.19
C ARG A 107 -17.27 1.90 -7.28
N SER A 108 -16.10 1.28 -7.41
CA SER A 108 -15.66 0.16 -6.58
C SER A 108 -14.88 0.60 -5.35
N GLY A 109 -14.58 1.90 -5.25
CA GLY A 109 -13.71 2.49 -4.25
C GLY A 109 -14.40 3.02 -3.01
N HIS A 110 -13.57 3.53 -2.11
CA HIS A 110 -14.06 4.35 -1.02
C HIS A 110 -14.61 5.69 -1.53
N HIS A 111 -15.63 6.19 -0.85
CA HIS A 111 -16.27 7.48 -1.13
C HIS A 111 -16.04 8.51 0.01
N GLY A 112 -15.10 8.20 0.90
CA GLY A 112 -14.71 9.00 2.03
C GLY A 112 -13.23 8.77 2.34
N LYS A 113 -12.68 9.62 3.21
CA LYS A 113 -11.29 9.54 3.63
C LYS A 113 -11.01 8.15 4.22
N VAL A 114 -10.00 7.48 3.68
CA VAL A 114 -9.46 6.25 4.27
C VAL A 114 -8.66 6.62 5.51
N ASN A 115 -9.05 6.04 6.65
CA ASN A 115 -8.53 6.36 7.97
C ASN A 115 -7.40 5.42 8.39
N ASP A 116 -7.46 4.15 7.99
CA ASP A 116 -6.39 3.19 8.22
C ASP A 116 -6.48 2.03 7.22
N MET A 117 -5.38 1.28 7.12
CA MET A 117 -5.27 0.09 6.30
C MET A 117 -4.30 -0.92 6.92
N THR A 118 -4.46 -2.19 6.58
CA THR A 118 -3.56 -3.27 6.97
C THR A 118 -3.60 -4.38 5.95
N PHE A 119 -2.45 -5.00 5.70
CA PHE A 119 -2.43 -6.29 5.01
C PHE A 119 -3.05 -7.37 5.91
N CYS A 120 -3.75 -8.32 5.29
CA CYS A 120 -4.45 -9.41 5.95
C CYS A 120 -3.71 -10.73 5.68
N GLY A 121 -3.48 -11.53 6.72
CA GLY A 121 -2.95 -12.89 6.58
C GLY A 121 -1.87 -13.28 7.59
N GLY A 122 -1.48 -12.39 8.50
CA GLY A 122 -0.50 -12.72 9.54
C GLY A 122 0.89 -12.99 8.94
N ARG A 123 1.56 -14.06 9.36
CA ARG A 123 2.91 -14.45 8.90
C ARG A 123 2.91 -15.59 7.87
N SER A 124 1.80 -15.83 7.17
CA SER A 124 1.73 -16.87 6.13
C SER A 124 2.13 -16.33 4.75
N GLU A 125 2.35 -17.21 3.77
CA GLU A 125 2.70 -16.84 2.38
C GLU A 125 1.65 -15.94 1.69
N ASP A 126 0.39 -15.98 2.14
CA ASP A 126 -0.71 -15.19 1.59
C ASP A 126 -0.88 -13.81 2.28
N SER A 127 0.00 -13.46 3.21
CA SER A 127 -0.11 -12.22 4.01
C SER A 127 -0.03 -10.93 3.20
N SER A 128 0.56 -10.97 2.00
CA SER A 128 0.61 -9.84 1.08
C SER A 128 -0.59 -9.77 0.12
N ARG A 129 -1.48 -10.77 0.13
CA ARG A 129 -2.49 -10.90 -0.93
C ARG A 129 -3.67 -9.95 -0.70
N TYR A 130 -4.09 -9.83 0.55
CA TYR A 130 -5.30 -9.12 0.89
C TYR A 130 -4.98 -7.85 1.67
N LEU A 131 -5.66 -6.75 1.35
CA LEU A 131 -5.56 -5.50 2.07
C LEU A 131 -6.93 -5.13 2.64
N ALA A 132 -7.01 -4.84 3.94
CA ALA A 132 -8.18 -4.25 4.57
C ALA A 132 -8.02 -2.74 4.66
N THR A 133 -9.12 -2.02 4.43
CA THR A 133 -9.20 -0.55 4.49
C THR A 133 -10.48 -0.13 5.20
N VAL A 134 -10.42 0.96 5.98
CA VAL A 134 -11.58 1.55 6.68
C VAL A 134 -11.68 3.04 6.37
N SER A 135 -12.90 3.54 6.19
CA SER A 135 -13.14 4.90 5.72
C SER A 135 -14.32 5.59 6.39
N ASP A 136 -14.33 6.92 6.31
CA ASP A 136 -15.45 7.79 6.72
C ASP A 136 -16.76 7.51 5.94
N ASP A 137 -16.69 6.81 4.81
CA ASP A 137 -17.87 6.32 4.09
C ASP A 137 -18.62 5.18 4.82
N LYS A 138 -18.14 4.81 6.01
CA LYS A 138 -18.68 3.76 6.91
C LYS A 138 -18.51 2.35 6.34
N MET A 139 -17.55 2.17 5.44
CA MET A 139 -17.25 0.89 4.82
C MET A 139 -15.92 0.35 5.31
N LEU A 140 -15.89 -0.97 5.51
CA LEU A 140 -14.66 -1.77 5.49
C LEU A 140 -14.62 -2.52 4.17
N MET A 141 -13.52 -2.39 3.45
CA MET A 141 -13.28 -3.11 2.21
C MET A 141 -12.04 -3.99 2.34
N VAL A 142 -12.14 -5.23 1.84
CA VAL A 142 -11.00 -6.15 1.69
C VAL A 142 -10.72 -6.30 0.20
N TRP A 143 -9.49 -5.99 -0.21
CA TRP A 143 -9.01 -6.01 -1.59
C TRP A 143 -8.17 -7.26 -1.83
N ASP A 144 -8.43 -8.01 -2.90
CA ASP A 144 -7.53 -9.05 -3.41
C ASP A 144 -6.55 -8.42 -4.41
N LEU A 145 -5.29 -8.27 -4.00
CA LEU A 145 -4.22 -7.72 -4.83
C LEU A 145 -3.65 -8.76 -5.81
N HIS A 146 -3.98 -10.04 -5.67
CA HIS A 146 -3.51 -11.12 -6.55
C HIS A 146 -4.67 -12.04 -6.94
N PRO A 147 -5.66 -11.55 -7.72
CA PRO A 147 -6.81 -12.35 -8.10
C PRO A 147 -6.37 -13.52 -9.00
N THR A 148 -6.56 -14.75 -8.52
CA THR A 148 -6.48 -15.95 -9.36
C THR A 148 -7.68 -15.96 -10.31
N ILE A 149 -7.45 -15.50 -11.53
CA ILE A 149 -8.46 -15.53 -12.58
C ILE A 149 -8.58 -16.96 -13.11
N ASP A 150 -9.54 -17.72 -12.59
CA ASP A 150 -9.97 -18.98 -13.20
C ASP A 150 -11.08 -18.66 -14.22
N ILE A 151 -10.71 -17.99 -15.32
CA ILE A 151 -11.61 -17.90 -16.47
C ILE A 151 -11.49 -19.23 -17.19
N ALA A 152 -12.47 -20.11 -16.97
CA ALA A 152 -12.77 -21.17 -17.92
C ALA A 152 -12.88 -20.52 -19.30
N SER A 153 -11.86 -20.72 -20.13
CA SER A 153 -11.71 -20.04 -21.42
C SER A 153 -12.91 -20.38 -22.30
N PRO A 154 -13.78 -19.42 -22.67
CA PRO A 154 -14.65 -19.64 -23.81
C PRO A 154 -13.74 -19.61 -25.05
N HIS A 155 -13.82 -20.67 -25.85
CA HIS A 155 -13.17 -20.76 -27.16
C HIS A 155 -13.22 -19.41 -27.90
N SER A 156 -12.05 -18.88 -28.28
CA SER A 156 -11.97 -17.63 -29.06
C SER A 156 -12.58 -17.82 -30.45
N PRO A 157 -13.09 -16.74 -31.07
CA PRO A 157 -12.18 -15.99 -31.93
C PRO A 157 -12.23 -14.46 -31.79
N VAL A 158 -11.04 -13.87 -31.96
CA VAL A 158 -10.74 -12.58 -32.62
C VAL A 158 -10.82 -11.27 -31.80
N THR A 159 -9.60 -10.78 -31.50
CA THR A 159 -9.08 -9.41 -31.33
C THR A 159 -9.92 -8.32 -30.66
N SER A 160 -9.47 -7.88 -29.47
CA SER A 160 -9.57 -6.51 -28.91
C SER A 160 -8.63 -6.36 -27.69
N PRO A 161 -8.20 -5.14 -27.29
CA PRO A 161 -6.92 -4.91 -26.61
C PRO A 161 -6.90 -5.31 -25.13
N ARG A 162 -5.68 -5.55 -24.62
CA ARG A 162 -5.35 -6.06 -23.29
C ARG A 162 -6.02 -5.24 -22.18
N HIS A 163 -6.94 -5.87 -21.45
CA HIS A 163 -7.44 -5.39 -20.17
C HIS A 163 -6.52 -5.93 -19.05
N ALA A 164 -6.01 -5.05 -18.19
CA ALA A 164 -5.35 -5.48 -16.95
C ALA A 164 -6.35 -6.25 -16.06
N PRO A 165 -5.89 -7.24 -15.26
CA PRO A 165 -6.76 -8.02 -14.40
C PRO A 165 -7.46 -7.13 -13.36
N ALA A 166 -8.76 -7.33 -13.16
CA ALA A 166 -9.56 -6.54 -12.22
C ALA A 166 -9.43 -7.11 -10.80
N HIS A 167 -8.93 -6.29 -9.85
CA HIS A 167 -8.94 -6.62 -8.43
C HIS A 167 -10.37 -6.75 -7.91
N ARG A 168 -10.63 -7.80 -7.14
CA ARG A 168 -11.92 -8.02 -6.46
C ARG A 168 -11.85 -7.44 -5.06
N HIS A 169 -12.96 -6.86 -4.62
CA HIS A 169 -13.13 -6.46 -3.24
C HIS A 169 -14.39 -7.07 -2.65
N THR A 170 -14.33 -7.44 -1.37
CA THR A 170 -15.51 -7.80 -0.58
C THR A 170 -15.85 -6.65 0.36
N VAL A 171 -17.11 -6.26 0.35
CA VAL A 171 -17.62 -5.16 1.16
C VAL A 171 -18.31 -5.72 2.39
N VAL A 172 -17.81 -5.39 3.58
CA VAL A 172 -18.47 -5.74 4.85
C VAL A 172 -19.09 -4.47 5.44
N LYS A 173 -20.42 -4.45 5.54
CA LYS A 173 -21.16 -3.35 6.21
C LYS A 173 -21.37 -3.72 7.67
N PHE A 174 -20.76 -2.97 8.58
CA PHE A 174 -21.06 -3.10 10.00
C PHE A 174 -22.31 -2.28 10.34
N HIS A 175 -23.30 -2.91 10.95
CA HIS A 175 -24.43 -2.20 11.54
C HIS A 175 -24.00 -1.66 12.90
N ILE A 176 -23.82 -0.33 13.00
CA ILE A 176 -23.61 0.33 14.28
C ILE A 176 -24.99 0.62 14.88
N PRO A 177 -25.41 -0.05 15.97
CA PRO A 177 -26.67 0.28 16.62
C PRO A 177 -26.62 1.72 17.14
N SER A 178 -27.68 2.49 16.90
CA SER A 178 -27.84 3.83 17.46
C SER A 178 -27.75 3.76 18.98
N ARG A 179 -26.87 4.57 19.58
CA ARG A 179 -26.80 4.73 21.04
C ARG A 179 -28.19 5.12 21.55
N ALA A 180 -28.67 4.37 22.54
CA ALA A 180 -29.87 4.66 23.32
C ALA A 180 -29.71 5.96 24.13
#